data_AF-A0A357CZH7-F1
#
_entry.id   AF-A0A357CZH7-F1
#
_cell.length_a   1.000
_cell.length_b   1.000
_cell.length_c   1.000
_cell.angle_alpha   90.00
_cell.angle_beta   90.00
_cell.angle_gamma   90.00
#
_symmetry.space_group_name_H-M   'P 1'
#
loop_
_entity.id
_entity.type
_entity.pdbx_description
1 polymer ?
#
loop_
_entity_poly.entity_id
_entity_poly.type
_entity_poly.pdbx_seq_one_letter_code
_entity_poly.pdbx_strand_id
1 'polypeptide(L)'
;MQFEGVHDSEILSYYVDIEHRKIIFNTLCKNFEVEKRAEIRFENVLAHYFKNVADQNVISDIYEESTAKFLDEYRAILNEEKRYDWPTNYKNQEELIGFLADNGYRIFYIDSSVGLFGFIIAKKLKL
;
A
#
# COMPACT_ATOMS: atom_id res chain seq x y z
N MET A 1 -3.87 -7.77 -9.91
CA MET A 1 -3.91 -9.13 -9.31
C MET A 1 -4.42 -8.98 -7.89
N GLN A 2 -5.42 -9.75 -7.48
CA GLN A 2 -5.99 -9.73 -6.12
C GLN A 2 -5.28 -10.77 -5.24
N PHE A 3 -5.19 -10.48 -3.94
CA PHE A 3 -4.49 -11.30 -2.97
C PHE A 3 -5.49 -12.04 -2.08
N GLU A 4 -5.55 -13.37 -2.19
CA GLU A 4 -6.54 -14.18 -1.45
C GLU A 4 -6.26 -14.18 0.06
N GLY A 5 -7.33 -14.20 0.87
CA GLY A 5 -7.25 -14.40 2.31
C GLY A 5 -7.03 -13.14 3.16
N VAL A 6 -7.17 -11.95 2.57
CA VAL A 6 -7.12 -10.65 3.29
C VAL A 6 -8.49 -10.00 3.50
N HIS A 7 -9.53 -10.50 2.81
CA HIS A 7 -10.90 -9.99 2.95
C HIS A 7 -11.40 -10.12 4.40
N ASP A 8 -12.16 -9.12 4.87
CA ASP A 8 -12.68 -9.00 6.24
C ASP A 8 -11.61 -9.07 7.34
N SER A 9 -10.35 -8.81 6.98
CA SER A 9 -9.25 -8.77 7.95
C SER A 9 -9.15 -7.38 8.58
N GLU A 10 -9.28 -7.32 9.89
CA GLU A 10 -9.04 -6.10 10.66
C GLU A 10 -7.53 -5.88 10.84
N ILE A 11 -7.02 -4.71 10.43
CA ILE A 11 -5.65 -4.29 10.73
C ILE A 11 -5.62 -3.80 12.17
N LEU A 12 -5.04 -4.62 13.05
CA LEU A 12 -4.89 -4.29 14.48
C LEU A 12 -3.74 -3.32 14.74
N SER A 13 -2.72 -3.38 13.90
CA SER A 13 -1.59 -2.44 13.90
C SER A 13 -0.86 -2.50 12.57
N TYR A 14 -0.16 -1.43 12.24
CA TYR A 14 0.86 -1.45 11.21
C TYR A 14 2.18 -0.89 11.72
N TYR A 15 3.27 -1.46 11.23
CA TYR A 15 4.63 -1.05 11.53
C TYR A 15 5.31 -0.57 10.25
N VAL A 16 5.99 0.57 10.32
CA VAL A 16 6.79 1.12 9.23
C VAL A 16 8.26 1.10 9.64
N ASP A 17 9.06 0.35 8.89
CA ASP A 17 10.51 0.22 9.07
C ASP A 17 11.22 0.95 7.93
N ILE A 18 11.72 2.16 8.20
CA ILE A 18 12.40 2.98 7.19
C ILE A 18 13.76 2.39 6.84
N GLU A 19 14.49 1.89 7.84
CA GLU A 19 15.84 1.34 7.67
C GLU A 19 15.82 0.08 6.79
N HIS A 20 14.91 -0.85 7.09
CA HIS A 20 14.78 -2.11 6.34
C HIS A 20 13.79 -2.03 5.19
N ARG A 21 13.16 -0.87 4.99
CA ARG A 21 12.18 -0.58 3.92
C ARG A 21 11.02 -1.57 3.91
N LYS A 22 10.34 -1.70 5.05
CA LYS A 22 9.22 -2.63 5.23
C LYS A 22 7.99 -1.93 5.79
N ILE A 23 6.83 -2.44 5.39
CA ILE A 23 5.57 -2.20 6.09
C ILE A 23 4.97 -3.55 6.44
N ILE A 24 4.51 -3.70 7.68
CA ILE A 24 3.89 -4.93 8.17
C ILE A 24 2.53 -4.57 8.74
N PHE A 25 1.47 -5.19 8.23
CA PHE A 25 0.15 -5.14 8.86
C PHE A 25 -0.05 -6.41 9.68
N ASN A 26 -0.33 -6.25 10.97
CA ASN A 26 -0.78 -7.34 11.81
C ASN A 26 -2.30 -7.39 11.74
N THR A 27 -2.83 -8.46 11.16
CA THR A 27 -4.26 -8.57 10.89
C THR A 27 -4.93 -9.65 11.73
N LEU A 28 -6.23 -9.51 11.90
CA LEU A 28 -7.10 -10.48 12.51
C LEU A 28 -8.35 -10.64 11.65
N CYS A 29 -8.50 -11.82 11.05
CA CYS A 29 -9.71 -12.23 10.35
C CYS A 29 -10.60 -12.97 11.35
N LYS A 30 -11.79 -12.41 11.63
CA LYS A 30 -12.80 -13.02 12.51
C LYS A 30 -13.91 -13.59 11.66
N ASN A 31 -13.85 -14.88 11.39
CA ASN A 31 -14.95 -15.60 10.74
C ASN A 31 -15.75 -16.34 11.82
N PHE A 32 -16.97 -16.75 11.52
CA PHE A 32 -17.88 -17.40 12.49
C PHE A 32 -17.29 -18.64 13.20
N GLU A 33 -16.24 -19.25 12.67
CA GLU A 33 -15.68 -20.50 13.18
C GLU A 33 -14.25 -20.39 13.74
N VAL A 34 -13.44 -19.43 13.29
CA VAL A 34 -12.02 -19.32 13.67
C VAL A 34 -11.54 -17.87 13.65
N GLU A 35 -10.78 -17.49 14.68
CA GLU A 35 -9.95 -16.29 14.66
C GLU A 35 -8.60 -16.62 14.03
N LYS A 36 -8.26 -15.95 12.92
CA LYS A 36 -6.97 -16.14 12.24
C LYS A 36 -6.16 -14.85 12.30
N ARG A 37 -5.03 -14.89 13.00
CA ARG A 37 -4.00 -13.85 12.93
C ARG A 37 -3.07 -14.10 11.76
N ALA A 38 -2.75 -13.05 11.03
CA ALA A 38 -1.80 -13.10 9.93
C ALA A 38 -0.99 -11.80 9.86
N GLU A 39 0.09 -11.84 9.09
CA GLU A 39 0.91 -10.66 8.82
C GLU A 39 0.99 -10.43 7.31
N ILE A 40 0.62 -9.23 6.89
CA ILE A 40 0.77 -8.79 5.49
C ILE A 40 2.03 -7.95 5.43
N ARG A 41 3.05 -8.41 4.70
CA ARG A 41 4.39 -7.83 4.67
C ARG A 41 4.72 -7.26 3.29
N PHE A 42 4.98 -5.96 3.24
CA PHE A 42 5.51 -5.27 2.08
C PHE A 42 7.02 -5.07 2.24
N GLU A 43 7.80 -5.46 1.24
CA GLU A 43 9.27 -5.39 1.28
C GLU A 43 9.84 -4.51 0.18
N ASN A 44 10.97 -3.86 0.49
CA ASN A 44 11.61 -2.86 -0.35
C ASN A 44 10.63 -1.73 -0.70
N VAL A 45 9.95 -1.22 0.33
CA VAL A 45 9.00 -0.12 0.23
C VAL A 45 9.75 1.15 -0.20
N LEU A 46 9.22 1.85 -1.19
CA LEU A 46 9.67 3.18 -1.61
C LEU A 46 8.91 4.26 -0.82
N ALA A 47 7.58 4.18 -0.87
CA ALA A 47 6.68 5.12 -0.24
C ALA A 47 5.31 4.48 0.00
N HIS A 48 4.50 5.10 0.85
CA HIS A 48 3.10 4.75 1.04
C HIS A 48 2.29 6.02 1.25
N TYR A 49 0.98 5.91 1.06
CA TYR A 49 0.02 6.93 1.42
C TYR A 49 -1.21 6.24 1.97
N PHE A 50 -1.61 6.59 3.19
CA PHE A 50 -2.83 6.11 3.82
C PHE A 50 -3.71 7.29 4.20
N LYS A 51 -5.01 7.16 3.95
CA LYS A 51 -6.07 8.08 4.37
C LYS A 51 -7.07 7.35 5.25
N ASN A 52 -7.78 8.12 6.07
CA ASN A 52 -8.89 7.64 6.90
C ASN A 52 -8.52 6.52 7.89
N VAL A 53 -7.25 6.43 8.31
CA VAL A 53 -6.85 5.53 9.41
C VAL A 53 -7.67 5.89 10.64
N ALA A 54 -8.42 4.93 11.16
CA ALA A 54 -9.37 5.13 12.25
C ALA A 54 -9.17 4.09 13.36
N ASP A 55 -10.01 4.15 14.41
CA ASP A 55 -9.99 3.17 15.50
C ASP A 55 -10.21 1.73 15.00
N GLN A 56 -10.95 1.58 13.90
CA GLN A 56 -11.17 0.32 13.20
C GLN A 56 -10.73 0.45 11.74
N ASN A 57 -10.02 -0.56 11.23
CA ASN A 57 -9.53 -0.61 9.86
C ASN A 57 -9.74 -2.01 9.30
N VAL A 58 -10.70 -2.20 8.40
CA VAL A 58 -11.08 -3.52 7.86
C VAL A 58 -10.82 -3.54 6.36
N ILE A 59 -9.96 -4.45 5.95
CA ILE A 59 -9.56 -4.63 4.55
C ILE A 59 -10.71 -5.30 3.79
N SER A 60 -11.14 -4.69 2.70
CA SER A 60 -11.95 -5.34 1.67
C SER A 60 -11.05 -6.15 0.75
N ASP A 61 -10.01 -5.52 0.21
CA ASP A 61 -9.07 -6.17 -0.70
C ASP A 61 -7.69 -5.49 -0.69
N ILE A 62 -6.68 -6.25 -1.09
CA ILE A 62 -5.38 -5.72 -1.49
C ILE A 62 -5.15 -6.19 -2.91
N TYR A 63 -4.80 -5.28 -3.79
CA TYR A 63 -4.53 -5.64 -5.18
C TYR A 63 -3.43 -4.78 -5.78
N GLU A 64 -2.72 -5.35 -6.75
CA GLU A 64 -1.80 -4.59 -7.57
C GLU A 64 -2.56 -3.80 -8.64
N GLU A 65 -2.21 -2.52 -8.76
CA GLU A 65 -2.73 -1.60 -9.76
C GLU A 65 -1.63 -1.14 -10.73
N SER A 66 -2.05 -0.77 -11.94
CA SER A 66 -1.19 -0.23 -12.98
C SER A 66 -0.64 1.16 -12.62
N THR A 67 0.59 1.44 -13.04
CA THR A 67 1.21 2.76 -12.88
C THR A 67 0.39 3.87 -13.54
N ALA A 68 -0.24 3.60 -14.68
CA ALA A 68 -1.08 4.58 -15.38
C ALA A 68 -2.29 5.01 -14.52
N LYS A 69 -3.04 4.04 -13.97
CA LYS A 69 -4.20 4.34 -13.11
C LYS A 69 -3.77 5.01 -11.81
N PHE A 70 -2.66 4.56 -11.21
CA PHE A 70 -2.06 5.21 -10.04
C PHE A 70 -1.76 6.69 -10.25
N LEU A 71 -1.11 7.02 -11.36
CA LEU A 71 -0.74 8.40 -11.66
C LEU A 71 -1.95 9.29 -11.93
N ASP A 72 -3.00 8.75 -12.53
CA ASP A 72 -4.24 9.50 -12.78
C ASP A 72 -4.97 9.79 -11.47
N GLU A 73 -5.18 8.76 -10.65
CA GLU A 73 -5.94 8.84 -9.40
C GLU A 73 -5.22 9.67 -8.32
N TYR A 74 -3.91 9.49 -8.18
CA TYR A 74 -3.09 10.18 -7.18
C TYR A 74 -2.35 11.40 -7.75
N ARG A 75 -2.72 11.87 -8.95
CA ARG A 75 -2.05 13.00 -9.62
C ARG A 75 -1.91 14.23 -8.74
N ALA A 76 -2.99 14.60 -8.05
CA ALA A 76 -3.01 15.80 -7.21
C ALA A 76 -1.98 15.69 -6.06
N ILE A 77 -1.98 14.57 -5.35
CA ILE A 77 -1.05 14.32 -4.24
C ILE A 77 0.38 14.24 -4.76
N LEU A 78 0.62 13.54 -5.86
CA LEU A 78 1.95 13.46 -6.48
C LEU A 78 2.48 14.85 -6.89
N ASN A 79 1.64 15.71 -7.45
CA ASN A 79 2.06 17.06 -7.82
C ASN A 79 2.33 17.95 -6.60
N GLU A 80 1.56 17.80 -5.54
CA GLU A 80 1.72 18.56 -4.31
C GLU A 80 2.98 18.15 -3.54
N GLU A 81 3.18 16.84 -3.37
CA GLU A 81 4.22 16.27 -2.50
C GLU A 81 5.58 16.13 -3.19
N LYS A 82 5.64 16.25 -4.53
CA LYS A 82 6.89 16.26 -5.30
C LYS A 82 7.91 17.28 -4.81
N ARG A 83 7.46 18.42 -4.26
CA ARG A 83 8.34 19.45 -3.68
C ARG A 83 9.18 18.95 -2.49
N TYR A 84 8.79 17.81 -1.91
CA TYR A 84 9.49 17.12 -0.84
C TYR A 84 10.18 15.84 -1.33
N ASP A 85 10.49 15.75 -2.63
CA ASP A 85 11.09 14.59 -3.27
C ASP A 85 10.27 13.28 -3.06
N TRP A 86 8.95 13.41 -2.90
CA TRP A 86 8.06 12.26 -2.71
C TRP A 86 7.34 11.85 -4.01
N PRO A 87 7.19 10.53 -4.31
CA PRO A 87 7.75 9.39 -3.57
C PRO A 87 9.24 9.14 -3.85
N THR A 88 9.82 9.88 -4.78
CA THR A 88 11.25 9.98 -5.08
C THR A 88 11.51 11.32 -5.75
N ASN A 89 12.76 11.69 -6.00
CA ASN A 89 13.09 12.85 -6.82
C ASN A 89 12.84 12.51 -8.30
N TYR A 90 11.94 13.24 -8.96
CA TYR A 90 11.64 13.16 -10.40
C TYR A 90 11.23 14.55 -10.94
N LYS A 91 11.39 14.79 -12.24
CA LYS A 91 11.04 16.06 -12.90
C LYS A 91 9.65 16.06 -13.51
N ASN A 92 9.15 14.92 -13.98
CA ASN A 92 7.83 14.78 -14.58
C ASN A 92 7.29 13.35 -14.38
N GLN A 93 6.04 13.12 -14.77
CA GLN A 93 5.38 11.82 -14.56
C GLN A 93 6.05 10.71 -15.37
N GLU A 94 6.56 11.01 -16.56
CA GLU A 94 7.27 10.05 -17.40
C GLU A 94 8.54 9.53 -16.73
N GLU A 95 9.31 10.40 -16.08
CA GLU A 95 10.48 10.02 -15.29
C GLU A 95 10.11 9.16 -14.09
N LEU A 96 9.00 9.47 -13.41
CA LEU A 96 8.50 8.64 -12.31
C LEU A 96 8.08 7.24 -12.83
N ILE A 97 7.39 7.16 -13.98
CA ILE A 97 7.01 5.88 -14.60
C ILE A 97 8.26 5.05 -14.89
N GLY A 98 9.24 5.65 -15.58
CA GLY A 98 10.50 4.98 -15.92
C GLY A 98 11.22 4.49 -14.68
N PHE A 99 11.36 5.35 -13.66
CA PHE A 99 11.99 4.99 -12.40
C PHE A 99 11.31 3.80 -11.72
N LEU A 100 9.97 3.80 -11.63
CA LEU A 100 9.22 2.71 -10.99
C LEU A 100 9.42 1.40 -11.76
N ALA A 101 9.32 1.43 -13.08
CA ALA A 101 9.49 0.26 -13.95
C ALA A 101 10.93 -0.29 -13.89
N ASP A 102 11.94 0.56 -14.10
CA ASP A 102 13.36 0.18 -14.17
C ASP A 102 13.86 -0.40 -12.83
N ASN A 103 13.25 0.01 -11.72
CA ASN A 103 13.59 -0.48 -10.39
C ASN A 103 12.71 -1.64 -9.92
N GLY A 104 11.73 -2.09 -10.72
CA GLY A 104 10.84 -3.20 -10.39
C GLY A 104 9.91 -2.91 -9.21
N TYR A 105 9.48 -1.66 -9.06
CA TYR A 105 8.43 -1.29 -8.10
C TYR A 105 7.05 -1.62 -8.65
N ARG A 106 6.17 -2.01 -7.73
CA ARG A 106 4.76 -2.33 -7.96
C ARG A 106 3.92 -1.46 -7.02
N ILE A 107 2.67 -1.24 -7.40
CA ILE A 107 1.76 -0.37 -6.65
C ILE A 107 0.64 -1.25 -6.08
N PHE A 108 0.59 -1.35 -4.77
CA PHE A 108 -0.41 -2.14 -4.05
C PHE A 108 -1.43 -1.20 -3.46
N TYR A 109 -2.67 -1.29 -3.94
CA TYR A 109 -3.80 -0.57 -3.38
C TYR A 109 -4.35 -1.33 -2.19
N ILE A 110 -4.74 -0.58 -1.15
CA ILE A 110 -5.47 -1.08 0.00
C ILE A 110 -6.88 -0.52 -0.11
N ASP A 111 -7.83 -1.40 -0.40
CA ASP A 111 -9.24 -1.09 -0.36
C ASP A 111 -9.83 -1.62 0.95
N SER A 112 -10.61 -0.79 1.62
CA SER A 112 -11.10 -1.05 2.96
C SER A 112 -12.60 -0.82 3.03
N SER A 113 -13.31 -1.64 3.79
CA SER A 113 -14.72 -1.39 4.08
C SER A 113 -14.87 -0.32 5.15
N VAL A 114 -13.87 -0.20 6.03
CA VAL A 114 -13.76 0.79 7.10
C VAL A 114 -12.29 1.20 7.27
N GLY A 115 -12.03 2.50 7.46
CA GLY A 115 -10.72 2.98 7.91
C GLY A 115 -9.68 3.14 6.79
N LEU A 116 -8.46 2.61 7.01
CA LEU A 116 -7.25 2.78 6.20
C LEU A 116 -7.46 2.48 4.70
N PHE A 117 -7.53 3.51 3.85
CA PHE A 117 -7.45 3.39 2.38
C PHE A 117 -6.12 3.93 1.87
N GLY A 118 -5.68 3.47 0.71
CA GLY A 118 -4.59 4.13 -0.01
C GLY A 118 -3.74 3.17 -0.79
N PHE A 119 -2.43 3.39 -0.80
CA PHE A 119 -1.50 2.55 -1.56
C PHE A 119 -0.11 2.45 -0.91
N ILE A 120 0.63 1.45 -1.36
CA ILE A 120 2.03 1.21 -1.02
C ILE A 120 2.79 0.97 -2.33
N ILE A 121 3.91 1.68 -2.52
CA ILE A 121 4.86 1.42 -3.60
C ILE A 121 5.95 0.52 -3.03
N ALA A 122 6.01 -0.73 -3.46
CA ALA A 122 6.96 -1.73 -2.96
C ALA A 122 7.35 -2.72 -4.05
N LYS A 123 8.41 -3.50 -3.84
CA LYS A 123 8.82 -4.51 -4.83
C LYS A 123 8.11 -5.85 -4.60
N LYS A 124 7.74 -6.15 -3.35
CA LYS A 124 7.15 -7.44 -2.97
C LYS A 124 6.08 -7.27 -1.91
N LEU A 125 5.04 -8.10 -2.03
CA LEU A 125 4.04 -8.35 -1.00
C LEU A 125 4.09 -9.84 -0.63
N LYS A 126 4.00 -10.13 0.67
CA LYS A 126 3.91 -11.47 1.25
C LYS A 126 2.74 -11.53 2.23
N LEU A 127 2.00 -12.63 2.20
CA LEU A 127 0.86 -12.93 3.08
C LEU A 127 1.20 -14.08 4.01
#